data_AF-A0A6A2XQU7-F1
#
_entry.id   AF-A0A6A2XQU7-F1
#
_cell.length_a   1.000
_cell.length_b   1.000
_cell.length_c   1.000
_cell.angle_alpha   90.00
_cell.angle_beta   90.00
_cell.angle_gamma   90.00
#
_symmetry.space_group_name_H-M   'P 1'
#
loop_
_entity.id
_entity.type
_entity.pdbx_description
1 polymer ?
#
loop_
_entity_poly.entity_id
_entity_poly.type
_entity_poly.pdbx_seq_one_letter_code
_entity_poly.pdbx_strand_id
1 'polypeptide(L)'
;MEYRKWKSFFWDSIGNVLSRAGISPQEIDLLVVNVSMLAAVPSLTSRIINHYKMRSDIKSFNLASMGCSASLISLDIIRNVFKSYKNKFALLLTSESLSLNWYAGSDRSMILSNCLFRSGGCAILLTNNKSLKHKAMFKLKCLVRTNHGAIDESYDCCIQKEDAKGRMGFHLGKTLPKAATHSLTDNLRTITPKILPVRELVWFMAVSLVKKWNLRHGSTPKGAPQGPIKAGVNFKSGVDHFCIHTGGKAVIDGIAASLDFVEQGRLSHTTAASQLVSARLVVVVVRRQAVNIRVDTQLSYLSSMWSNETMERLIVHIPIAYPYDE
;
A
#
# COMPACT_ATOMS: atom_id res chain seq x y z
N MET A 1 26.38 12.95 7.49
CA MET A 1 26.61 11.51 7.26
C MET A 1 25.36 10.79 6.74
N GLU A 2 24.18 11.12 7.26
CA GLU A 2 22.89 10.52 6.90
C GLU A 2 22.44 10.78 5.45
N TYR A 3 22.63 12.01 4.96
CA TYR A 3 22.35 12.37 3.56
C TYR A 3 23.14 11.51 2.54
N ARG A 4 24.41 11.15 2.83
CA ARG A 4 25.22 10.28 1.96
C ARG A 4 24.67 8.85 1.90
N LYS A 5 24.22 8.29 3.03
CA LYS A 5 23.65 6.95 3.12
C LYS A 5 22.29 6.84 2.44
N TRP A 6 21.49 7.90 2.52
CA TRP A 6 20.19 7.92 1.86
C TRP A 6 20.31 8.08 0.34
N LYS A 7 21.33 8.83 -0.09
CA LYS A 7 21.73 8.94 -1.50
C LYS A 7 22.14 7.58 -2.08
N SER A 8 22.96 6.81 -1.37
CA SER A 8 23.35 5.46 -1.81
C SER A 8 22.14 4.52 -1.88
N PHE A 9 21.23 4.55 -0.90
CA PHE A 9 20.01 3.73 -0.95
C PHE A 9 19.21 3.92 -2.25
N PHE A 10 18.98 5.16 -2.67
CA PHE A 10 18.23 5.41 -3.90
C PHE A 10 18.96 4.98 -5.15
N TRP A 11 20.25 5.24 -5.21
CA TRP A 11 21.06 4.88 -6.36
C TRP A 11 21.21 3.37 -6.50
N ASP A 12 21.42 2.68 -5.39
CA ASP A 12 21.51 1.23 -5.37
C ASP A 12 20.15 0.62 -5.72
N SER A 13 19.06 1.13 -5.16
CA SER A 13 17.70 0.62 -5.45
C SER A 13 17.32 0.81 -6.92
N ILE A 14 17.56 2.00 -7.47
CA ILE A 14 17.25 2.31 -8.88
C ILE A 14 18.20 1.55 -9.82
N GLY A 15 19.50 1.57 -9.54
CA GLY A 15 20.50 0.85 -10.33
C GLY A 15 20.21 -0.65 -10.39
N ASN A 16 19.85 -1.26 -9.25
CA ASN A 16 19.51 -2.67 -9.17
C ASN A 16 18.23 -3.02 -9.96
N VAL A 17 17.17 -2.21 -9.88
CA VAL A 17 15.93 -2.49 -10.63
C VAL A 17 16.13 -2.33 -12.13
N LEU A 18 16.85 -1.29 -12.57
CA LEU A 18 17.13 -1.03 -13.99
C LEU A 18 18.04 -2.11 -14.57
N SER A 19 19.11 -2.47 -13.86
CA SER A 19 20.04 -3.55 -14.26
C SER A 19 19.32 -4.89 -14.39
N ARG A 20 18.52 -5.29 -13.39
CA ARG A 20 17.75 -6.55 -13.44
C ARG A 20 16.72 -6.58 -14.55
N ALA A 21 16.13 -5.43 -14.88
CA ALA A 21 15.18 -5.32 -15.99
C ALA A 21 15.86 -5.28 -17.36
N GLY A 22 17.17 -4.99 -17.41
CA GLY A 22 17.90 -4.71 -18.65
C GLY A 22 17.41 -3.44 -19.33
N ILE A 23 16.99 -2.44 -18.54
CA ILE A 23 16.44 -1.17 -19.04
C ILE A 23 17.40 -0.04 -18.72
N SER A 24 17.71 0.76 -19.73
CA SER A 24 18.53 1.95 -19.58
C SER A 24 17.76 3.07 -18.87
N PRO A 25 18.40 3.88 -17.99
CA PRO A 25 17.74 5.06 -17.40
C PRO A 25 17.16 6.02 -18.44
N GLN A 26 17.74 6.06 -19.64
CA GLN A 26 17.29 6.85 -20.77
C GLN A 26 15.99 6.32 -21.39
N GLU A 27 15.51 5.13 -21.04
CA GLU A 27 14.23 4.59 -21.51
C GLU A 27 13.06 4.97 -20.60
N ILE A 28 13.32 5.48 -19.39
CA ILE A 28 12.27 5.85 -18.43
C ILE A 28 11.52 7.11 -18.88
N ASP A 29 10.20 7.01 -19.02
CA ASP A 29 9.32 8.11 -19.44
C ASP A 29 8.72 8.88 -18.27
N LEU A 30 8.54 8.20 -17.13
CA LEU A 30 7.84 8.73 -15.97
C LEU A 30 8.61 8.37 -14.69
N LEU A 31 8.98 9.37 -13.91
CA LEU A 31 9.59 9.19 -12.59
C LEU A 31 8.66 9.72 -11.51
N VAL A 32 8.19 8.85 -10.63
CA VAL A 32 7.43 9.25 -9.44
C VAL A 32 8.26 8.91 -8.21
N VAL A 33 8.62 9.91 -7.43
CA VAL A 33 9.32 9.72 -6.15
C VAL A 33 8.39 10.15 -5.05
N ASN A 34 8.16 9.28 -4.08
CA ASN A 34 7.45 9.62 -2.87
C ASN A 34 8.35 9.49 -1.64
N VAL A 35 8.43 10.58 -0.88
CA VAL A 35 9.10 10.61 0.41
C VAL A 35 8.28 11.54 1.30
N SER A 36 7.47 10.94 2.18
CA SER A 36 6.48 11.68 2.96
C SER A 36 7.10 12.78 3.82
N MET A 37 8.29 12.56 4.36
CA MET A 37 8.91 13.42 5.36
C MET A 37 10.07 14.26 4.83
N LEU A 38 10.21 14.42 3.51
CA LEU A 38 11.27 15.25 2.93
C LEU A 38 10.77 16.08 1.74
N ALA A 39 10.70 17.39 1.96
CA ALA A 39 10.56 18.39 0.90
C ALA A 39 11.92 19.10 0.70
N ALA A 40 12.73 18.61 -0.24
CA ALA A 40 14.05 19.17 -0.52
C ALA A 40 14.06 20.01 -1.80
N VAL A 41 14.90 21.04 -1.84
CA VAL A 41 15.20 21.83 -3.04
C VAL A 41 16.69 21.67 -3.38
N PRO A 42 17.09 21.26 -4.60
CA PRO A 42 16.24 20.73 -5.66
C PRO A 42 15.54 19.43 -5.24
N SER A 43 14.40 19.13 -5.86
CA SER A 43 13.60 17.94 -5.55
C SER A 43 14.37 16.63 -5.76
N LEU A 44 13.89 15.54 -5.15
CA LEU A 44 14.54 14.24 -5.29
C LEU A 44 14.48 13.72 -6.71
N THR A 45 13.35 13.93 -7.39
CA THR A 45 13.22 13.61 -8.81
C THR A 45 14.29 14.34 -9.63
N SER A 46 14.48 15.66 -9.41
CA SER A 46 15.52 16.44 -10.09
C SER A 46 16.92 15.89 -9.84
N ARG A 47 17.22 15.49 -8.58
CA ARG A 47 18.53 14.91 -8.21
C ARG A 47 18.76 13.56 -8.90
N ILE A 48 17.74 12.72 -8.98
CA ILE A 48 17.78 11.41 -9.65
C ILE A 48 17.97 11.58 -11.16
N ILE A 49 17.18 12.45 -11.79
CA ILE A 49 17.26 12.77 -13.22
C ILE A 49 18.66 13.24 -13.58
N ASN A 50 19.22 14.17 -12.81
CA ASN A 50 20.58 14.67 -13.04
C ASN A 50 21.65 13.59 -12.82
N HIS A 51 21.47 12.70 -11.84
CA HIS A 51 22.44 11.65 -11.54
C HIS A 51 22.49 10.59 -12.67
N TYR A 52 21.33 10.09 -13.09
CA TYR A 52 21.23 9.06 -14.12
C TYR A 52 21.26 9.60 -15.55
N LYS A 53 21.34 10.93 -15.72
CA LYS A 53 21.27 11.60 -17.03
C LYS A 53 20.06 11.12 -17.83
N MET A 54 18.91 11.11 -17.14
CA MET A 54 17.62 10.77 -17.77
C MET A 54 17.27 11.81 -18.83
N ARG A 55 16.35 11.46 -19.74
CA ARG A 55 15.98 12.31 -20.87
C ARG A 55 15.39 13.65 -20.41
N SER A 56 15.54 14.67 -21.25
CA SER A 56 15.02 16.01 -21.01
C SER A 56 13.48 16.08 -21.02
N ASP A 57 12.81 15.13 -21.66
CA ASP A 57 11.35 15.05 -21.79
C ASP A 57 10.67 14.20 -20.70
N ILE A 58 11.42 13.71 -19.71
CA ILE A 58 10.89 12.85 -18.65
C ILE A 58 9.82 13.58 -17.83
N LYS A 59 8.67 12.92 -17.63
CA LYS A 59 7.64 13.41 -16.71
C LYS A 59 8.07 13.07 -15.28
N SER A 60 8.18 14.04 -14.39
CA SER A 60 8.62 13.80 -13.01
C SER A 60 7.66 14.34 -11.97
N PHE A 61 7.37 13.55 -10.94
CA PHE A 61 6.46 13.87 -9.85
C PHE A 61 7.13 13.58 -8.50
N ASN A 62 7.30 14.60 -7.68
CA ASN A 62 7.84 14.47 -6.32
C ASN A 62 6.70 14.63 -5.31
N LEU A 63 6.26 13.53 -4.70
CA LEU A 63 5.19 13.53 -3.70
C LEU A 63 5.79 13.59 -2.29
N ALA A 64 5.35 14.57 -1.51
CA ALA A 64 5.68 14.73 -0.10
C ALA A 64 4.39 14.82 0.74
N SER A 65 4.49 14.57 2.04
CA SER A 65 3.41 14.76 3.03
C SER A 65 2.12 13.98 2.80
N MET A 66 2.15 12.90 2.00
CA MET A 66 1.00 12.01 1.76
C MET A 66 0.92 10.83 2.75
N GLY A 67 1.92 10.70 3.64
CA GLY A 67 2.01 9.66 4.65
C GLY A 67 2.00 8.25 4.05
N CYS A 68 1.36 7.32 4.76
CA CYS A 68 1.37 5.90 4.40
C CYS A 68 0.64 5.57 3.08
N SER A 69 -0.13 6.51 2.55
CA SER A 69 -0.94 6.33 1.34
C SER A 69 -0.17 6.66 0.04
N ALA A 70 1.01 7.26 0.16
CA ALA A 70 1.75 7.87 -0.96
C ALA A 70 2.01 6.89 -2.12
N SER A 71 2.31 5.62 -1.82
CA SER A 71 2.59 4.60 -2.84
C SER A 71 1.39 4.27 -3.70
N LEU A 72 0.18 4.17 -3.13
CA LEU A 72 -1.05 3.95 -3.91
C LEU A 72 -1.44 5.18 -4.73
N ILE A 73 -1.25 6.38 -4.19
CA ILE A 73 -1.45 7.64 -4.94
C ILE A 73 -0.49 7.71 -6.12
N SER A 74 0.76 7.32 -5.93
CA SER A 74 1.77 7.26 -6.99
C SER A 74 1.36 6.31 -8.10
N LEU A 75 0.84 5.12 -7.75
CA LEU A 75 0.32 4.16 -8.73
C LEU A 75 -0.90 4.70 -9.49
N ASP A 76 -1.77 5.48 -8.83
CA ASP A 76 -2.92 6.10 -9.49
C ASP A 76 -2.48 7.12 -10.55
N ILE A 77 -1.49 7.96 -10.20
CA ILE A 77 -0.87 8.91 -11.15
C ILE A 77 -0.28 8.15 -12.34
N ILE A 78 0.54 7.13 -12.09
CA ILE A 78 1.18 6.33 -13.14
C ILE A 78 0.12 5.65 -14.02
N ARG A 79 -0.91 5.06 -13.40
CA ARG A 79 -2.01 4.41 -14.12
C ARG A 79 -2.71 5.38 -15.06
N ASN A 80 -2.97 6.61 -14.61
CA ASN A 80 -3.64 7.61 -15.44
C ASN A 80 -2.75 8.09 -16.59
N VAL A 81 -1.45 8.26 -16.39
CA VAL A 81 -0.50 8.52 -17.48
C VAL A 81 -0.46 7.35 -18.48
N PHE A 82 -0.44 6.11 -18.00
CA PHE A 82 -0.44 4.90 -18.82
C PHE A 82 -1.75 4.66 -19.59
N LYS A 83 -2.85 5.30 -19.20
CA LYS A 83 -4.09 5.31 -20.00
C LYS A 83 -3.97 6.22 -21.22
N SER A 84 -3.27 7.36 -21.08
CA SER A 84 -3.12 8.35 -22.14
C SER A 84 -1.99 8.01 -23.12
N TYR A 85 -0.91 7.38 -22.66
CA TYR A 85 0.27 7.07 -23.48
C TYR A 85 0.57 5.57 -23.47
N LYS A 86 0.77 4.98 -24.65
CA LYS A 86 1.09 3.55 -24.81
C LYS A 86 2.60 3.30 -24.82
N ASN A 87 3.00 2.09 -24.44
CA ASN A 87 4.37 1.58 -24.47
C ASN A 87 5.37 2.47 -23.71
N LYS A 88 5.06 2.77 -22.46
CA LYS A 88 5.84 3.63 -21.58
C LYS A 88 6.42 2.86 -20.40
N PHE A 89 7.54 3.35 -19.88
CA PHE A 89 8.14 2.91 -18.63
C PHE A 89 7.99 3.96 -17.55
N ALA A 90 7.56 3.51 -16.37
CA ALA A 90 7.51 4.34 -15.17
C ALA A 90 8.37 3.74 -14.07
N LEU A 91 9.16 4.59 -13.43
CA LEU A 91 9.93 4.28 -12.25
C LEU A 91 9.27 4.94 -11.05
N LEU A 92 8.78 4.12 -10.12
CA LEU A 92 8.26 4.55 -8.84
C LEU A 92 9.29 4.28 -7.76
N LEU A 93 9.70 5.32 -7.06
CA LEU A 93 10.58 5.22 -5.91
C LEU A 93 9.84 5.67 -4.66
N THR A 94 9.88 4.86 -3.62
CA THR A 94 9.25 5.16 -2.34
C THR A 94 10.26 4.98 -1.22
N SER A 95 10.33 5.95 -0.32
CA SER A 95 11.18 5.84 0.87
C SER A 95 10.62 6.64 2.03
N GLU A 96 10.95 6.20 3.22
CA GLU A 96 10.66 6.90 4.46
C GLU A 96 11.88 6.87 5.38
N SER A 97 12.09 7.99 6.07
CA SER A 97 13.10 8.11 7.12
C SER A 97 12.46 8.72 8.36
N LEU A 98 12.73 8.10 9.51
CA LEU A 98 12.25 8.56 10.82
C LEU A 98 13.08 9.66 11.44
N SER A 99 14.34 9.76 11.03
CA SER A 99 15.35 10.53 11.77
C SER A 99 14.98 11.99 11.93
N LEU A 100 14.22 12.55 10.98
CA LEU A 100 13.78 13.95 11.01
C LEU A 100 12.57 14.21 11.91
N ASN A 101 11.88 13.17 12.38
CA ASN A 101 10.61 13.31 13.12
C ASN A 101 10.58 12.48 14.40
N TRP A 102 11.76 12.22 14.99
CA TRP A 102 11.83 11.54 16.27
C TRP A 102 11.19 12.41 17.35
N TYR A 103 10.11 11.91 17.96
CA TYR A 103 9.44 12.64 19.02
C TYR A 103 10.19 12.45 20.35
N ALA A 104 10.83 13.49 20.86
CA ALA A 104 11.57 13.47 22.13
C ALA A 104 10.71 13.82 23.36
N GLY A 105 9.38 13.90 23.18
CA GLY A 105 8.48 14.28 24.25
C GLY A 105 7.87 13.13 25.03
N SER A 106 6.87 13.46 25.84
CA SER A 106 6.21 12.55 26.78
C SER A 106 4.72 12.34 26.48
N ASP A 107 4.18 12.97 25.43
CA ASP A 107 2.81 12.74 24.99
C ASP A 107 2.68 11.31 24.45
N ARG A 108 1.81 10.52 25.07
CA ARG A 108 1.60 9.11 24.71
C ARG A 108 1.09 8.95 23.28
N SER A 109 0.25 9.87 22.79
CA SER A 109 -0.31 9.82 21.44
C SER A 109 0.75 10.05 20.36
N MET A 110 1.84 10.72 20.71
CA MET A 110 2.97 11.01 19.82
C MET A 110 4.13 10.02 19.99
N ILE A 111 4.39 9.51 21.21
CA ILE A 111 5.42 8.47 21.41
C ILE A 111 5.14 7.22 20.57
N LEU A 112 3.86 6.87 20.38
CA LEU A 112 3.47 5.71 19.58
C LEU A 112 4.07 5.74 18.17
N SER A 113 4.28 6.91 17.56
CA SER A 113 4.91 6.99 16.24
C SER A 113 6.34 6.46 16.23
N ASN A 114 7.09 6.65 17.32
CA ASN A 114 8.47 6.16 17.45
C ASN A 114 8.53 4.62 17.57
N CYS A 115 7.49 4.01 18.15
CA CYS A 115 7.38 2.56 18.29
C CYS A 115 6.89 1.90 17.01
N LEU A 116 6.02 2.59 16.27
CA LEU A 116 5.37 2.07 15.08
C LEU A 116 6.28 2.20 13.87
N PHE A 117 6.71 3.41 13.54
CA PHE A 117 7.37 3.66 12.27
C PHE A 117 8.81 3.11 12.23
N ARG A 118 9.28 2.80 11.01
CA ARG A 118 10.62 2.34 10.64
C ARG A 118 11.04 3.00 9.33
N SER A 119 12.35 3.23 9.18
CA SER A 119 12.92 3.73 7.93
C SER A 119 13.00 2.60 6.90
N GLY A 120 12.81 2.92 5.63
CA GLY A 120 12.96 1.96 4.54
C GLY A 120 12.57 2.54 3.18
N GLY A 121 12.54 1.70 2.16
CA GLY A 121 12.06 2.11 0.84
C GLY A 121 12.10 0.97 -0.17
N CYS A 122 11.59 1.23 -1.37
CA CYS A 122 11.75 0.35 -2.53
C CYS A 122 11.67 1.14 -3.84
N ALA A 123 12.20 0.53 -4.90
CA ALA A 123 12.03 0.98 -6.28
C ALA A 123 11.19 -0.05 -7.05
N ILE A 124 10.24 0.44 -7.84
CA ILE A 124 9.28 -0.34 -8.60
C ILE A 124 9.32 0.15 -10.03
N LEU A 125 9.53 -0.78 -10.95
CA LEU A 125 9.45 -0.52 -12.39
C LEU A 125 8.09 -1.01 -12.91
N LEU A 126 7.41 -0.14 -13.64
CA LEU A 126 6.11 -0.41 -14.25
C LEU A 126 6.15 -0.15 -15.75
N THR A 127 5.33 -0.90 -16.49
CA THR A 127 5.13 -0.67 -17.92
C THR A 127 3.71 -1.00 -18.34
N ASN A 128 3.24 -0.34 -19.40
CA ASN A 128 2.01 -0.73 -20.12
C ASN A 128 2.31 -1.34 -21.49
N ASN A 129 3.57 -1.68 -21.78
CA ASN A 129 3.94 -2.37 -23.01
C ASN A 129 3.47 -3.84 -22.97
N LYS A 130 2.62 -4.22 -23.92
CA LYS A 130 2.04 -5.57 -23.99
C LYS A 130 3.08 -6.65 -24.33
N SER A 131 4.16 -6.32 -25.06
CA SER A 131 5.19 -7.30 -25.41
C SER A 131 5.94 -7.83 -24.19
N LEU A 132 6.03 -7.02 -23.13
CA LEU A 132 6.73 -7.35 -21.89
C LEU A 132 5.85 -8.07 -20.85
N LYS A 133 4.62 -8.47 -21.24
CA LYS A 133 3.68 -9.17 -20.36
C LYS A 133 4.24 -10.49 -19.79
N HIS A 134 5.13 -11.17 -20.50
CA HIS A 134 5.73 -12.42 -20.02
C HIS A 134 6.81 -12.20 -18.94
N LYS A 135 7.39 -10.99 -18.87
CA LYS A 135 8.33 -10.58 -17.81
C LYS A 135 7.63 -9.97 -16.59
N ALA A 136 6.30 -9.93 -16.59
CA ALA A 136 5.48 -9.44 -15.50
C ALA A 136 5.61 -10.28 -14.24
N MET A 137 5.74 -9.65 -13.07
CA MET A 137 5.45 -10.37 -11.82
C MET A 137 3.99 -10.20 -11.41
N PHE A 138 3.46 -8.98 -11.50
CA PHE A 138 2.07 -8.70 -11.15
C PHE A 138 1.36 -7.88 -12.22
N LYS A 139 0.03 -7.85 -12.16
CA LYS A 139 -0.77 -7.05 -13.07
C LYS A 139 -1.80 -6.25 -12.30
N LEU A 140 -1.72 -4.92 -12.39
CA LEU A 140 -2.72 -4.05 -11.77
C LEU A 140 -4.03 -4.15 -12.57
N LYS A 141 -5.02 -4.85 -12.02
CA LYS A 141 -6.36 -4.96 -12.64
C LYS A 141 -7.27 -3.80 -12.23
N CYS A 142 -7.33 -3.54 -10.93
CA CYS A 142 -8.19 -2.52 -10.36
C CYS A 142 -7.41 -1.72 -9.32
N LEU A 143 -7.69 -0.42 -9.27
CA LEU A 143 -7.25 0.48 -8.23
C LEU A 143 -8.45 1.38 -7.93
N VAL A 144 -8.80 1.45 -6.65
CA VAL A 144 -9.84 2.31 -6.11
C VAL A 144 -9.19 3.16 -5.02
N ARG A 145 -9.56 4.43 -4.97
CA ARG A 145 -9.07 5.38 -3.98
C ARG A 145 -10.25 6.19 -3.47
N THR A 146 -10.40 6.25 -2.15
CA THR A 146 -11.33 7.15 -1.45
C THR A 146 -10.52 8.23 -0.72
N ASN A 147 -11.10 9.41 -0.57
CA ASN A 147 -10.50 10.51 0.19
C ASN A 147 -11.51 11.01 1.22
N HIS A 148 -11.21 10.83 2.49
CA HIS A 148 -12.05 11.24 3.62
C HIS A 148 -11.54 12.52 4.30
N GLY A 149 -10.67 13.29 3.65
CA GLY A 149 -10.06 14.49 4.24
C GLY A 149 -11.03 15.63 4.56
N ALA A 150 -12.26 15.60 4.03
CA ALA A 150 -13.33 16.54 4.38
C ALA A 150 -14.14 16.12 5.62
N ILE A 151 -13.84 14.96 6.22
CA ILE A 151 -14.49 14.45 7.43
C ILE A 151 -13.58 14.75 8.61
N ASP A 152 -14.00 15.59 9.54
CA ASP A 152 -13.20 16.04 10.70
C ASP A 152 -12.58 14.86 11.48
N GLU A 153 -13.37 13.82 11.76
CA GLU A 153 -12.89 12.61 12.44
C GLU A 153 -11.72 11.94 11.70
N SER A 154 -11.72 11.97 10.37
CA SER A 154 -10.65 11.41 9.54
C SER A 154 -9.48 12.38 9.36
N TYR A 155 -9.74 13.68 9.33
CA TYR A 155 -8.72 14.73 9.24
C TYR A 155 -7.84 14.75 10.51
N ASP A 156 -8.45 14.74 11.69
CA ASP A 156 -7.75 14.90 12.97
C ASP A 156 -7.10 13.60 13.49
N CYS A 157 -7.40 12.44 12.90
CA CYS A 157 -6.95 11.17 13.44
C CYS A 157 -5.45 10.89 13.28
N CYS A 158 -4.77 11.58 12.36
CA CYS A 158 -3.33 11.47 12.14
C CYS A 158 -2.77 12.78 11.60
N ILE A 159 -2.23 13.61 12.49
CA ILE A 159 -1.74 14.96 12.14
C ILE A 159 -0.39 15.23 12.79
N GLN A 160 0.48 15.94 12.08
CA GLN A 160 1.71 16.45 12.66
C GLN A 160 1.41 17.75 13.41
N LYS A 161 1.75 17.81 14.71
CA LYS A 161 1.53 19.01 15.52
C LYS A 161 2.55 19.11 16.65
N GLU A 162 2.66 20.30 17.23
CA GLU A 162 3.46 20.53 18.42
C GLU A 162 2.74 20.02 19.68
N ASP A 163 3.51 19.51 20.63
CA ASP A 163 3.03 19.27 21.99
C ASP A 163 3.00 20.57 22.82
N ALA A 164 2.52 20.49 24.05
CA ALA A 164 2.44 21.66 24.96
C ALA A 164 3.79 22.33 25.27
N LYS A 165 4.92 21.69 24.93
CA LYS A 165 6.28 22.22 25.11
C LYS A 165 6.92 22.66 23.78
N GLY A 166 6.12 22.78 22.70
CA GLY A 166 6.59 23.19 21.38
C GLY A 166 7.39 22.11 20.63
N ARG A 167 7.30 20.84 21.04
CA ARG A 167 8.03 19.75 20.38
C ARG A 167 7.15 19.14 19.29
N MET A 168 7.65 19.11 18.06
CA MET A 168 6.95 18.50 16.92
C MET A 168 6.84 16.99 17.06
N GLY A 169 5.63 16.46 16.83
CA GLY A 169 5.34 15.02 16.82
C GLY A 169 4.16 14.65 15.93
N PHE A 170 3.98 13.35 15.69
CA PHE A 170 2.82 12.83 14.98
C PHE A 170 1.75 12.39 15.97
N HIS A 171 0.66 13.14 16.04
CA HIS A 171 -0.48 12.77 16.86
C HIS A 171 -1.27 11.64 16.20
N LEU A 172 -1.35 10.50 16.89
CA LEU A 172 -2.20 9.39 16.51
C LEU A 172 -3.46 9.38 17.39
N GLY A 173 -4.58 9.78 16.80
CA GLY A 173 -5.88 9.86 17.46
C GLY A 173 -6.49 8.47 17.70
N LYS A 174 -7.30 8.34 18.76
CA LYS A 174 -8.01 7.09 19.07
C LYS A 174 -9.04 6.71 18.01
N THR A 175 -9.48 7.66 17.20
CA THR A 175 -10.41 7.47 16.07
C THR A 175 -9.72 6.89 14.83
N LEU A 176 -8.38 6.84 14.79
CA LEU A 176 -7.61 6.36 13.63
C LEU A 176 -8.03 4.96 13.15
N PRO A 177 -8.19 3.93 14.00
CA PRO A 177 -8.64 2.62 13.55
C PRO A 177 -10.04 2.66 12.92
N LYS A 178 -10.96 3.45 13.49
CA LYS A 178 -12.33 3.60 12.96
C LYS A 178 -12.32 4.31 11.60
N ALA A 179 -11.57 5.40 11.46
CA ALA A 179 -11.40 6.12 10.20
C ALA A 179 -10.75 5.25 9.10
N ALA A 180 -9.74 4.46 9.47
CA ALA A 180 -9.07 3.52 8.57
C ALA A 180 -10.03 2.41 8.10
N THR A 181 -10.77 1.80 9.03
CA THR A 181 -11.80 0.80 8.72
C THR A 181 -12.87 1.36 7.80
N HIS A 182 -13.41 2.55 8.10
CA HIS A 182 -14.44 3.18 7.30
C HIS A 182 -13.97 3.39 5.85
N SER A 183 -12.77 3.95 5.68
CA SER A 183 -12.15 4.14 4.36
C SER A 183 -11.92 2.82 3.62
N LEU A 184 -11.52 1.76 4.32
CA LEU A 184 -11.35 0.44 3.73
C LEU A 184 -12.70 -0.16 3.30
N THR A 185 -13.74 -0.04 4.11
CA THR A 185 -15.09 -0.53 3.79
C THR A 185 -15.62 0.12 2.51
N ASP A 186 -15.44 1.42 2.32
CA ASP A 186 -15.91 2.10 1.10
C ASP A 186 -15.13 1.69 -0.15
N ASN A 187 -13.82 1.52 -0.03
CA ASN A 187 -13.01 0.95 -1.11
C ASN A 187 -13.45 -0.48 -1.44
N LEU A 188 -13.73 -1.29 -0.40
CA LEU A 188 -14.17 -2.66 -0.58
C LEU A 188 -15.54 -2.75 -1.24
N ARG A 189 -16.52 -1.92 -0.86
CA ARG A 189 -17.82 -1.84 -1.54
C ARG A 189 -17.68 -1.63 -3.04
N THR A 190 -16.69 -0.84 -3.45
CA THR A 190 -16.43 -0.55 -4.86
C THR A 190 -15.62 -1.64 -5.57
N ILE A 191 -14.65 -2.27 -4.89
CA ILE A 191 -13.77 -3.27 -5.50
C ILE A 191 -14.38 -4.67 -5.52
N THR A 192 -15.21 -5.01 -4.52
CA THR A 192 -15.80 -6.34 -4.30
C THR A 192 -16.54 -6.85 -5.54
N PRO A 193 -17.45 -6.05 -6.17
CA PRO A 193 -18.13 -6.49 -7.39
C PRO A 193 -17.21 -6.69 -8.59
N LYS A 194 -16.02 -6.07 -8.60
CA LYS A 194 -15.05 -6.14 -9.71
C LYS A 194 -14.08 -7.32 -9.58
N ILE A 195 -13.92 -7.87 -8.36
CA ILE A 195 -12.96 -8.94 -8.08
C ILE A 195 -13.61 -10.30 -7.84
N LEU A 196 -14.88 -10.32 -7.41
CA LEU A 196 -15.56 -11.56 -7.06
C LEU A 196 -16.21 -12.25 -8.26
N PRO A 197 -16.31 -13.59 -8.21
CA PRO A 197 -17.09 -14.34 -9.19
C PRO A 197 -18.56 -13.92 -9.17
N VAL A 198 -19.20 -13.87 -10.34
CA VAL A 198 -20.62 -13.53 -10.50
C VAL A 198 -21.51 -14.39 -9.58
N ARG A 199 -21.18 -15.67 -9.42
CA ARG A 199 -21.91 -16.61 -8.55
C ARG A 199 -22.04 -16.11 -7.10
N GLU A 200 -20.96 -15.57 -6.54
CA GLU A 200 -20.94 -15.11 -5.15
C GLU A 200 -21.71 -13.80 -4.99
N LEU A 201 -21.67 -12.94 -6.01
CA LEU A 201 -22.47 -11.71 -6.04
C LEU A 201 -23.97 -12.02 -6.12
N VAL A 202 -24.37 -12.98 -6.96
CA VAL A 202 -25.76 -13.44 -7.07
C VAL A 202 -26.23 -14.07 -5.76
N TRP A 203 -25.41 -14.90 -5.13
CA TRP A 203 -25.75 -15.52 -3.84
C TRP A 203 -25.91 -14.48 -2.74
N PHE A 204 -25.00 -13.50 -2.64
CA PHE A 204 -25.11 -12.38 -1.71
C PHE A 204 -26.36 -11.54 -1.94
N MET A 205 -26.71 -11.26 -3.20
CA MET A 205 -27.94 -10.54 -3.55
C MET A 205 -29.19 -11.34 -3.15
N ALA A 206 -29.24 -12.64 -3.44
CA ALA A 206 -30.35 -13.50 -3.07
C ALA A 206 -30.57 -13.55 -1.55
N VAL A 207 -29.51 -13.76 -0.76
CA VAL A 207 -29.58 -13.75 0.71
C VAL A 207 -30.02 -12.38 1.25
N SER A 208 -29.52 -11.29 0.66
CA SER A 208 -29.90 -9.92 1.06
C SER A 208 -31.37 -9.63 0.77
N LEU A 209 -31.91 -10.11 -0.36
CA LEU A 209 -33.32 -9.96 -0.72
C LEU A 209 -34.23 -10.77 0.20
N VAL A 210 -33.89 -12.03 0.50
CA VAL A 210 -34.63 -12.87 1.46
C VAL A 210 -34.66 -12.21 2.84
N LYS A 211 -33.53 -11.65 3.29
CA LYS A 211 -33.47 -10.93 4.57
C LYS A 211 -34.37 -9.68 4.58
N LYS A 212 -34.33 -8.88 3.50
CA LYS A 212 -35.16 -7.68 3.37
C LYS A 212 -36.64 -8.02 3.29
N TRP A 213 -36.98 -9.17 2.69
CA TRP A 213 -38.34 -9.71 2.65
C TRP A 213 -38.81 -10.17 4.03
N ASN A 214 -38.02 -10.97 4.75
CA ASN A 214 -38.35 -11.47 6.08
C ASN A 214 -38.48 -10.34 7.11
N LEU A 215 -37.62 -9.31 7.03
CA LEU A 215 -37.73 -8.10 7.87
C LEU A 215 -38.99 -7.28 7.56
N ARG A 216 -39.45 -7.28 6.31
CA ARG A 216 -40.67 -6.57 5.88
C ARG A 216 -41.97 -7.34 6.13
N HIS A 217 -41.90 -8.65 6.38
CA HIS A 217 -43.06 -9.52 6.59
C HIS A 217 -43.14 -10.13 7.99
N GLY A 218 -42.48 -9.51 8.98
CA GLY A 218 -42.83 -9.64 10.41
C GLY A 218 -42.69 -11.04 11.04
N SER A 219 -42.03 -12.00 10.38
CA SER A 219 -41.86 -13.35 10.90
C SER A 219 -40.42 -13.56 11.37
N THR A 220 -40.10 -13.10 12.58
CA THR A 220 -38.95 -13.62 13.32
C THR A 220 -39.30 -15.04 13.79
N PRO A 221 -38.60 -16.10 13.32
CA PRO A 221 -38.83 -17.44 13.84
C PRO A 221 -38.38 -17.47 15.30
N LYS A 222 -39.28 -17.80 16.23
CA LYS A 222 -38.93 -18.16 17.61
C LYS A 222 -38.01 -19.40 17.54
N GLY A 223 -36.70 -19.20 17.74
CA GLY A 223 -35.70 -20.27 17.77
C GLY A 223 -34.55 -20.16 16.77
N ALA A 224 -34.50 -19.13 15.92
CA ALA A 224 -33.31 -18.89 15.10
C ALA A 224 -32.13 -18.44 16.00
N PRO A 225 -30.91 -18.98 15.82
CA PRO A 225 -29.78 -18.62 16.66
C PRO A 225 -29.56 -17.11 16.65
N GLN A 226 -29.62 -16.48 17.83
CA GLN A 226 -29.24 -15.10 18.08
C GLN A 226 -27.71 -14.98 18.03
N GLY A 227 -27.16 -15.19 16.83
CA GLY A 227 -25.80 -14.86 16.48
C GLY A 227 -25.82 -14.12 15.15
N PRO A 228 -24.81 -13.31 14.82
CA PRO A 228 -24.72 -12.73 13.49
C PRO A 228 -24.60 -13.88 12.48
N ILE A 229 -25.70 -14.22 11.80
CA ILE A 229 -25.62 -15.12 10.64
C ILE A 229 -24.87 -14.34 9.57
N LYS A 230 -23.62 -14.76 9.36
CA LYS A 230 -22.59 -14.18 8.48
C LYS A 230 -23.14 -13.88 7.07
N ALA A 231 -23.73 -12.71 6.89
CA ALA A 231 -23.95 -12.10 5.58
C ALA A 231 -22.66 -11.44 5.07
N GLY A 232 -21.51 -12.03 5.40
CA GLY A 232 -20.21 -11.59 4.93
C GLY A 232 -19.98 -12.20 3.55
N VAL A 233 -19.74 -11.36 2.56
CA VAL A 233 -19.30 -11.80 1.25
C VAL A 233 -18.04 -12.66 1.41
N ASN A 234 -18.02 -13.87 0.86
CA ASN A 234 -16.87 -14.75 0.99
C ASN A 234 -15.72 -14.30 0.07
N PHE A 235 -14.90 -13.40 0.57
CA PHE A 235 -13.73 -12.88 -0.15
C PHE A 235 -12.69 -13.95 -0.51
N LYS A 236 -12.64 -15.08 0.22
CA LYS A 236 -11.70 -16.18 -0.05
C LYS A 236 -11.95 -16.83 -1.43
N SER A 237 -13.13 -16.64 -2.02
CA SER A 237 -13.48 -17.17 -3.35
C SER A 237 -12.82 -16.42 -4.53
N GLY A 238 -12.49 -15.14 -4.35
CA GLY A 238 -11.95 -14.27 -5.41
C GLY A 238 -10.57 -13.71 -5.12
N VAL A 239 -10.08 -13.79 -3.87
CA VAL A 239 -8.79 -13.21 -3.45
C VAL A 239 -7.91 -14.29 -2.84
N ASP A 240 -6.70 -14.46 -3.38
CA ASP A 240 -5.74 -15.43 -2.84
C ASP A 240 -4.97 -14.85 -1.63
N HIS A 241 -4.62 -13.55 -1.70
CA HIS A 241 -3.89 -12.87 -0.63
C HIS A 241 -4.34 -11.43 -0.41
N PHE A 242 -4.48 -11.07 0.87
CA PHE A 242 -4.64 -9.70 1.33
C PHE A 242 -3.30 -9.18 1.83
N CYS A 243 -2.74 -8.15 1.19
CA CYS A 243 -1.67 -7.37 1.79
C CYS A 243 -2.26 -6.04 2.24
N ILE A 244 -2.22 -5.79 3.54
CA ILE A 244 -2.81 -4.61 4.17
C ILE A 244 -1.67 -3.83 4.82
N HIS A 245 -1.69 -2.50 4.68
CA HIS A 245 -0.74 -1.65 5.38
C HIS A 245 -1.00 -1.72 6.88
N THR A 246 0.00 -2.12 7.64
CA THR A 246 -0.11 -2.44 9.07
C THR A 246 0.15 -1.23 9.95
N GLY A 247 -0.70 -0.18 9.88
CA GLY A 247 -0.57 1.07 10.66
C GLY A 247 -0.38 0.90 12.19
N GLY A 248 -0.70 -0.28 12.71
CA GLY A 248 -0.47 -0.75 14.08
C GLY A 248 -1.40 -1.92 14.37
N LYS A 249 -1.17 -2.65 15.48
CA LYS A 249 -2.02 -3.79 15.87
C LYS A 249 -3.51 -3.41 15.94
N ALA A 250 -3.83 -2.25 16.50
CA ALA A 250 -5.20 -1.75 16.61
C ALA A 250 -5.90 -1.58 15.25
N VAL A 251 -5.18 -1.16 14.20
CA VAL A 251 -5.73 -1.03 12.85
C VAL A 251 -5.99 -2.40 12.25
N ILE A 252 -5.07 -3.35 12.43
CA ILE A 252 -5.23 -4.73 11.95
C ILE A 252 -6.45 -5.38 12.62
N ASP A 253 -6.55 -5.28 13.95
CA ASP A 253 -7.65 -5.85 14.71
C ASP A 253 -9.00 -5.20 14.32
N GLY A 254 -9.03 -3.88 14.13
CA GLY A 254 -10.21 -3.16 13.64
C GLY A 254 -10.67 -3.59 12.24
N ILE A 255 -9.71 -3.83 11.33
CA ILE A 255 -9.99 -4.33 9.98
C ILE A 255 -10.47 -5.79 10.02
N ALA A 256 -9.83 -6.64 10.83
CA ALA A 256 -10.19 -8.05 10.96
C ALA A 256 -11.62 -8.23 11.49
N ALA A 257 -11.99 -7.44 12.51
CA ALA A 257 -13.35 -7.42 13.04
C ALA A 257 -14.39 -6.95 12.00
N SER A 258 -14.03 -6.00 11.15
CA SER A 258 -14.95 -5.42 10.16
C SER A 258 -15.12 -6.27 8.91
N LEU A 259 -14.16 -7.14 8.60
CA LEU A 259 -14.17 -8.01 7.42
C LEU A 259 -14.61 -9.43 7.68
N ASP A 260 -15.00 -9.75 8.92
CA ASP A 260 -15.46 -11.10 9.29
C ASP A 260 -14.45 -12.18 8.87
N PHE A 261 -13.15 -11.86 8.89
CA PHE A 261 -12.07 -12.80 8.60
C PHE A 261 -11.99 -13.83 9.74
N VAL A 262 -12.88 -14.81 9.71
CA VAL A 262 -12.80 -16.02 10.54
C VAL A 262 -11.71 -16.90 9.96
N GLU A 263 -10.47 -16.61 10.39
CA GLU A 263 -9.40 -17.55 10.71
C GLU A 263 -8.06 -16.81 10.79
N GLN A 264 -7.42 -16.92 11.95
CA GLN A 264 -6.11 -16.37 12.29
C GLN A 264 -4.93 -16.99 11.49
N GLY A 265 -5.18 -17.92 10.57
CA GLY A 265 -4.14 -18.72 9.91
C GLY A 265 -3.49 -18.11 8.66
N ARG A 266 -4.01 -17.04 8.07
CA ARG A 266 -3.47 -16.45 6.82
C ARG A 266 -3.19 -14.94 6.82
N LEU A 267 -3.59 -14.24 7.89
CA LEU A 267 -3.10 -12.88 8.19
C LEU A 267 -1.69 -12.90 8.82
N SER A 268 -1.15 -14.08 9.15
CA SER A 268 0.03 -14.30 9.98
C SER A 268 1.39 -14.23 9.26
N HIS A 269 1.44 -14.23 7.93
CA HIS A 269 2.72 -14.19 7.20
C HIS A 269 3.22 -12.79 6.83
N THR A 270 2.45 -11.74 7.13
CA THR A 270 2.91 -10.34 6.92
C THR A 270 3.21 -9.60 8.23
N THR A 271 2.73 -10.11 9.37
CA THR A 271 2.86 -9.44 10.68
C THR A 271 4.22 -9.60 11.35
N ALA A 272 4.97 -10.68 11.10
CA ALA A 272 6.22 -10.95 11.82
C ALA A 272 7.48 -10.28 11.22
N ALA A 273 7.55 -10.09 9.91
CA ALA A 273 8.78 -9.61 9.26
C ALA A 273 8.72 -8.15 8.77
N SER A 274 7.56 -7.50 8.79
CA SER A 274 7.39 -6.14 8.23
C SER A 274 6.92 -5.13 9.26
N GLN A 275 7.84 -4.73 10.16
CA GLN A 275 7.65 -3.50 10.91
C GLN A 275 7.53 -2.33 9.92
N LEU A 276 6.55 -1.46 10.19
CA LEU A 276 6.05 -0.36 9.37
C LEU A 276 7.14 0.49 8.71
N VAL A 277 7.39 0.23 7.44
CA VAL A 277 7.84 1.29 6.53
C VAL A 277 6.55 1.86 5.95
N SER A 278 6.15 3.07 6.34
CA SER A 278 4.89 3.71 5.92
C SER A 278 4.77 3.84 4.40
N ALA A 279 5.89 3.74 3.68
CA ALA A 279 5.99 3.62 2.24
C ALA A 279 5.65 2.24 1.62
N ARG A 280 5.51 1.15 2.40
CA ARG A 280 5.29 -0.21 1.83
C ARG A 280 3.89 -0.34 1.20
N LEU A 281 3.93 -0.57 -0.11
CA LEU A 281 2.81 -0.77 -1.03
C LEU A 281 1.80 -1.81 -0.52
N VAL A 282 0.53 -1.40 -0.40
CA VAL A 282 -0.63 -2.28 -0.24
C VAL A 282 -0.97 -2.89 -1.60
N VAL A 283 -0.72 -4.18 -1.79
CA VAL A 283 -1.19 -4.92 -2.97
C VAL A 283 -2.22 -5.94 -2.52
N VAL A 284 -3.49 -5.74 -2.85
CA VAL A 284 -4.46 -6.85 -2.81
C VAL A 284 -4.18 -7.73 -4.02
N VAL A 285 -3.64 -8.95 -3.79
CA VAL A 285 -3.29 -9.88 -4.87
C VAL A 285 -4.52 -10.71 -5.23
N VAL A 286 -5.06 -10.43 -6.42
CA VAL A 286 -6.21 -11.13 -7.00
C VAL A 286 -5.74 -11.99 -8.17
N ARG A 287 -5.63 -13.32 -7.96
CA ARG A 287 -5.41 -14.40 -8.95
C ARG A 287 -4.37 -14.17 -10.04
N ARG A 288 -3.26 -14.91 -9.92
CA ARG A 288 -2.91 -15.96 -10.91
C ARG A 288 -2.01 -17.05 -10.30
N GLN A 289 -2.18 -18.25 -10.84
CA GLN A 289 -1.60 -19.54 -10.45
C GLN A 289 -0.14 -19.46 -9.96
N ALA A 290 0.08 -20.09 -8.81
CA ALA A 290 1.34 -20.62 -8.31
C ALA A 290 2.57 -19.73 -8.51
N VAL A 291 2.81 -18.83 -7.56
CA VAL A 291 4.18 -18.41 -7.23
C VAL A 291 4.28 -18.31 -5.72
N ASN A 292 5.21 -19.06 -5.13
CA ASN A 292 5.58 -18.94 -3.72
C ASN A 292 5.94 -17.49 -3.42
N ILE A 293 5.12 -16.83 -2.60
CA ILE A 293 5.37 -15.50 -2.09
C ILE A 293 6.45 -15.63 -1.00
N ARG A 294 7.72 -15.47 -1.35
CA ARG A 294 8.80 -15.24 -0.37
C ARG A 294 8.95 -13.73 -0.18
N VAL A 295 8.49 -13.23 0.96
CA VAL A 295 8.69 -11.85 1.39
C VAL A 295 10.04 -11.80 2.10
N ASP A 296 11.12 -11.56 1.37
CA ASP A 296 12.42 -11.28 1.97
C ASP A 296 12.59 -9.77 2.20
N THR A 297 12.64 -9.42 3.48
CA THR A 297 12.83 -8.07 3.99
C THR A 297 14.31 -7.68 4.00
N GLN A 298 14.64 -6.53 3.40
CA GLN A 298 15.84 -5.80 3.80
C GLN A 298 15.60 -5.23 5.21
N LEU A 299 16.05 -5.96 6.23
CA LEU A 299 16.33 -5.45 7.58
C LEU A 299 17.76 -4.90 7.57
N SER A 300 17.97 -3.71 7.03
CA SER A 300 19.20 -2.97 7.34
C SER A 300 18.88 -2.01 8.47
N TYR A 301 19.05 -2.49 9.70
CA TYR A 301 19.57 -1.78 10.89
C TYR A 301 19.29 -2.61 12.17
N LEU A 302 20.03 -3.72 12.31
CA LEU A 302 20.53 -4.37 13.54
C LEU A 302 21.09 -5.77 13.19
N SER A 303 22.07 -5.85 12.27
CA SER A 303 22.76 -7.12 11.97
C SER A 303 24.29 -7.02 12.12
N SER A 304 24.80 -6.09 12.94
CA SER A 304 26.19 -6.13 13.40
C SER A 304 26.40 -7.12 14.56
N MET A 305 25.42 -7.98 14.83
CA MET A 305 25.51 -9.10 15.76
C MET A 305 24.84 -10.29 15.06
N TRP A 306 25.62 -11.33 14.81
CA TRP A 306 25.28 -12.65 14.25
C TRP A 306 25.64 -12.89 12.77
N SER A 307 26.37 -14.00 12.63
CA SER A 307 27.16 -14.53 11.52
C SER A 307 26.39 -14.76 10.21
N ASN A 308 27.15 -14.74 9.12
CA ASN A 308 26.84 -15.13 7.74
C ASN A 308 25.84 -16.31 7.62
N GLU A 309 24.82 -16.15 6.77
CA GLU A 309 24.64 -16.94 5.53
C GLU A 309 23.32 -16.54 4.80
N THR A 310 23.47 -16.24 3.49
CA THR A 310 22.46 -16.29 2.40
C THR A 310 21.15 -15.46 2.51
N MET A 311 21.15 -14.23 1.97
CA MET A 311 19.96 -13.35 1.78
C MET A 311 19.60 -13.14 0.29
N GLU A 312 18.42 -13.58 -0.16
CA GLU A 312 17.87 -13.32 -1.51
C GLU A 312 16.90 -12.11 -1.55
N ARG A 313 16.82 -11.44 -2.72
CA ARG A 313 16.34 -10.04 -2.91
C ARG A 313 15.03 -9.95 -3.72
N LEU A 314 13.96 -9.37 -3.15
CA LEU A 314 12.68 -9.13 -3.85
C LEU A 314 12.63 -7.75 -4.55
N ILE A 315 12.29 -7.74 -5.85
CA ILE A 315 11.87 -6.55 -6.62
C ILE A 315 10.54 -6.91 -7.27
N VAL A 316 9.56 -6.01 -7.24
CA VAL A 316 8.20 -6.25 -7.76
C VAL A 316 8.03 -5.53 -9.11
N HIS A 317 7.91 -6.28 -10.20
CA HIS A 317 7.61 -5.75 -11.54
C HIS A 317 6.11 -5.90 -11.85
N ILE A 318 5.36 -4.79 -11.99
CA ILE A 318 3.89 -4.83 -12.19
C ILE A 318 3.51 -4.27 -13.58
N PRO A 319 3.37 -5.07 -14.65
CA PRO A 319 2.78 -4.57 -15.90
C PRO A 319 1.26 -4.59 -15.92
N ILE A 320 0.69 -3.50 -16.44
CA ILE A 320 -0.75 -3.31 -16.60
C ILE A 320 -1.16 -3.75 -18.02
N ALA A 321 -2.07 -4.71 -18.14
CA ALA A 321 -2.65 -5.10 -19.44
C ALA A 321 -4.19 -5.03 -19.38
N TYR A 322 -4.84 -4.32 -20.29
CA TYR A 322 -6.31 -4.32 -20.37
C TYR A 322 -6.79 -5.46 -21.27
N PRO A 323 -7.86 -6.20 -20.91
CA PRO A 323 -8.75 -6.79 -21.90
C PRO A 323 -9.74 -5.71 -22.37
N TYR A 324 -9.90 -5.59 -23.68
CA TYR A 324 -11.17 -5.20 -24.28
C TYR A 324 -11.56 -6.42 -25.10
N ASP A 325 -12.67 -7.05 -24.72
CA ASP A 325 -13.57 -7.69 -25.68
C ASP A 325 -14.75 -6.72 -25.84
N GLU A 326 -15.29 -6.72 -27.06
CA GLU A 326 -16.37 -5.92 -27.66
C GLU A 326 -17.34 -5.15 -26.74
#